data_AF-B8HH69-F1
#
_entry.id   AF-B8HH69-F1
#
_cell.length_a   1.000
_cell.length_b   1.000
_cell.length_c   1.000
_cell.angle_alpha   90.00
_cell.angle_beta   90.00
_cell.angle_gamma   90.00
#
_symmetry.space_group_name_H-M   'P 1'
#
loop_
_entity.id
_entity.type
_entity.pdbx_description
1 polymer ?
#
loop_
_entity_poly.entity_id
_entity_poly.type
_entity_poly.pdbx_seq_one_letter_code
_entity_poly.pdbx_strand_id
1 'polypeptide(L)'
;MNIIDYLIIAIFLAVAVLIAFVIHKHRNARRVTAILAVIGAVLAVFQYGRWEVTPTLKVLERAASSDDVVTANFSLYGGIHTESARYLGTRAGSKIFVSTRDANGEEIICLLIEPGDTASPPAAGCAGMRSGHEPIVTLSDQAGRELTLVPDQYDTNELQAIGWTKISDNLFRGRQ
;
A
#
# COMPACT_ATOMS: atom_id res chain seq x y z
N MET A 1 0.38 -12.93 20.08
CA MET A 1 -1.05 -13.19 20.28
C MET A 1 -1.44 -12.46 21.55
N ASN A 2 -2.27 -11.43 21.42
CA ASN A 2 -2.58 -10.47 22.48
C ASN A 2 -3.64 -11.05 23.42
N ILE A 3 -3.75 -10.54 24.64
CA ILE A 3 -4.74 -11.05 25.63
C ILE A 3 -6.18 -10.96 25.12
N ILE A 4 -6.43 -10.00 24.23
CA ILE A 4 -7.71 -9.80 23.53
C ILE A 4 -8.04 -11.00 22.63
N ASP A 5 -7.05 -11.60 21.96
CA ASP A 5 -7.25 -12.74 21.06
C ASP A 5 -7.75 -13.97 21.83
N TYR A 6 -7.19 -14.22 23.02
CA TYR A 6 -7.62 -15.32 23.88
C TYR A 6 -9.06 -15.15 24.38
N LEU A 7 -9.43 -13.90 24.70
CA LEU A 7 -10.77 -13.58 25.20
C LEU A 7 -11.81 -13.76 24.10
N ILE A 8 -11.47 -13.38 22.87
CA ILE A 8 -12.30 -13.63 21.68
C ILE A 8 -12.48 -15.13 21.46
N ILE A 9 -11.40 -15.92 21.46
CA ILE A 9 -11.47 -17.38 21.27
C ILE A 9 -12.32 -18.06 22.36
N ALA A 10 -12.17 -17.66 23.62
CA ALA A 10 -12.94 -18.21 24.73
C ALA A 10 -14.45 -17.95 24.59
N ILE A 11 -14.86 -16.77 24.14
CA ILE A 11 -16.26 -16.44 23.89
C ILE A 11 -16.82 -17.29 22.75
N PHE A 12 -16.08 -17.45 21.64
CA PHE A 12 -16.52 -18.29 20.52
C PHE A 12 -16.72 -19.75 20.94
N LEU A 13 -15.80 -20.30 21.75
CA LEU A 13 -15.92 -21.66 22.26
C LEU A 13 -17.14 -21.82 23.19
N ALA A 14 -17.38 -20.87 24.09
CA ALA A 14 -18.52 -20.91 24.99
C ALA A 14 -19.86 -20.85 24.24
N VAL A 15 -19.95 -19.99 23.21
CA VAL A 15 -21.15 -19.87 22.35
C VAL A 15 -21.37 -21.16 21.54
N ALA A 16 -20.31 -21.75 20.99
CA ALA A 16 -20.40 -23.00 20.23
C ALA A 16 -20.92 -24.17 21.09
N VAL A 17 -20.44 -24.29 22.33
CA VAL A 17 -20.89 -25.32 23.28
C VAL A 17 -22.36 -25.14 23.66
N LEU A 18 -22.79 -23.89 23.90
CA LEU A 18 -24.19 -23.56 24.19
C LEU A 18 -25.11 -23.92 23.02
N ILE A 19 -24.71 -23.60 21.78
CA ILE A 19 -25.47 -23.94 20.57
C ILE A 19 -25.58 -25.46 20.41
N ALA A 20 -24.49 -26.21 20.61
CA ALA A 20 -24.48 -27.67 20.53
C ALA A 20 -25.43 -28.32 21.57
N PHE A 21 -25.45 -27.79 22.79
CA PHE A 21 -26.34 -28.26 23.86
C PHE A 21 -27.83 -28.03 23.53
N VAL A 22 -28.16 -26.87 22.97
CA VAL A 22 -29.53 -26.54 22.54
C VAL A 22 -29.97 -27.42 21.35
N ILE A 23 -29.07 -27.70 20.41
CA ILE A 23 -29.31 -28.61 19.26
C ILE A 23 -29.63 -30.03 19.74
N HIS A 24 -28.91 -30.52 20.75
CA HIS A 24 -29.11 -31.87 21.29
C HIS A 24 -30.51 -32.04 21.91
N LYS A 25 -31.04 -31.00 22.54
CA LYS A 25 -32.29 -31.05 23.32
C LYS A 25 -33.57 -31.02 22.49
N HIS A 26 -33.56 -30.48 21.27
CA HIS A 26 -34.79 -30.33 20.45
C HIS A 26 -34.65 -30.91 19.04
N ARG A 27 -35.29 -32.06 18.77
CA ARG A 27 -35.31 -32.70 17.43
C ARG A 27 -35.97 -31.86 16.33
N ASN A 28 -36.90 -30.96 16.67
CA ASN A 28 -37.48 -29.96 15.75
C ASN A 28 -36.64 -28.67 15.60
N ALA A 29 -35.59 -28.49 16.41
CA ALA A 29 -34.70 -27.32 16.33
C ALA A 29 -33.68 -27.41 15.18
N ARG A 30 -33.54 -28.56 14.51
CA ARG A 30 -32.60 -28.77 13.39
C ARG A 30 -32.79 -27.77 12.24
N ARG A 31 -34.04 -27.36 11.96
CA ARG A 31 -34.32 -26.37 10.89
C ARG A 31 -34.00 -24.94 11.32
N VAL A 32 -34.26 -24.61 12.59
CA VAL A 32 -33.99 -23.27 13.16
C VAL A 32 -32.48 -23.05 13.35
N THR A 33 -31.74 -24.09 13.71
CA THR A 33 -30.28 -24.03 13.90
C THR A 33 -29.49 -23.94 12.60
N ALA A 34 -29.96 -24.56 11.51
CA ALA A 34 -29.36 -24.35 10.20
C ALA A 34 -29.45 -22.89 9.74
N ILE A 35 -30.60 -22.24 9.95
CA ILE A 35 -30.81 -20.84 9.58
C ILE A 35 -29.94 -19.90 10.44
N LEU A 36 -29.90 -20.13 11.76
CA LEU A 36 -29.06 -19.34 12.66
C LEU A 36 -27.55 -19.52 12.40
N ALA A 37 -27.10 -20.72 12.03
CA ALA A 37 -25.71 -20.97 11.67
C ALA A 37 -25.31 -20.23 10.38
N VAL A 38 -26.20 -20.19 9.38
CA VAL A 38 -25.96 -19.43 8.14
C VAL A 38 -25.91 -17.93 8.41
N ILE A 39 -26.84 -17.39 9.22
CA ILE A 39 -26.84 -15.97 9.60
C ILE A 39 -25.59 -15.61 10.40
N GLY A 40 -25.17 -16.47 11.34
CA GLY A 40 -23.94 -16.28 12.12
C GLY A 40 -22.68 -16.28 11.25
N ALA A 41 -22.59 -17.16 10.26
CA ALA A 41 -21.46 -17.20 9.32
C ALA A 41 -21.41 -15.95 8.42
N VAL A 42 -22.57 -15.49 7.93
CA VAL A 42 -22.65 -14.26 7.11
C VAL A 42 -22.29 -13.02 7.92
N LEU A 43 -22.75 -12.92 9.17
CA LEU A 43 -22.38 -11.82 10.07
C LEU A 43 -20.90 -11.86 10.46
N ALA A 44 -20.32 -13.04 10.66
CA ALA A 44 -18.88 -13.16 10.89
C ALA A 44 -18.08 -12.65 9.68
N VAL A 45 -18.45 -13.03 8.45
CA VAL A 45 -17.79 -12.53 7.22
C VAL A 45 -17.97 -11.00 7.05
N PHE A 46 -19.07 -10.42 7.54
CA PHE A 46 -19.28 -8.97 7.53
C PHE A 46 -18.57 -8.23 8.67
N GLN A 47 -18.39 -8.85 9.85
CA GLN A 47 -17.76 -8.25 11.02
C GLN A 47 -16.23 -8.40 11.04
N TYR A 48 -15.69 -9.45 10.44
CA TYR A 48 -14.29 -9.47 10.03
C TYR A 48 -14.19 -8.65 8.75
N GLY A 49 -14.32 -7.33 8.94
CA GLY A 49 -14.31 -6.33 7.89
C GLY A 49 -13.14 -6.50 6.95
N ARG A 50 -13.28 -5.90 5.76
CA ARG A 50 -12.26 -5.87 4.70
C ARG A 50 -10.89 -5.74 5.36
N TRP A 51 -10.08 -6.80 5.24
CA TRP A 51 -8.71 -6.82 5.70
C TRP A 51 -8.05 -5.60 5.06
N GLU A 52 -7.85 -4.52 5.83
CA GLU A 52 -7.17 -3.34 5.32
C GLU A 52 -5.77 -3.81 4.96
N VAL A 53 -5.51 -3.90 3.66
CA VAL A 53 -4.23 -4.37 3.19
C VAL A 53 -3.24 -3.28 3.57
N THR A 54 -2.32 -3.61 4.48
CA THR A 54 -1.24 -2.70 4.84
C THR A 54 -0.56 -2.28 3.54
N PRO A 55 -0.52 -0.98 3.22
CA PRO A 55 0.12 -0.54 2.00
C PRO A 55 1.60 -0.92 2.04
N THR A 56 2.11 -1.41 0.92
CA THR A 56 3.52 -1.78 0.79
C THR A 56 4.10 -1.19 -0.48
N LEU A 57 5.43 -1.18 -0.52
CA LEU A 57 6.20 -0.86 -1.71
C LEU A 57 7.36 -1.83 -1.83
N LYS A 58 7.09 -3.04 -2.34
CA LYS A 58 8.05 -4.16 -2.43
C LYS A 58 9.34 -3.81 -3.14
N VAL A 59 9.31 -2.80 -4.02
CA VAL A 59 10.53 -2.31 -4.67
C VAL A 59 11.56 -1.78 -3.68
N LEU A 60 11.17 -1.30 -2.49
CA LEU A 60 12.11 -0.92 -1.42
C LEU A 60 12.68 -2.13 -0.66
N GLU A 61 11.99 -3.27 -0.66
CA GLU A 61 12.40 -4.48 0.07
C GLU A 61 13.45 -5.30 -0.70
N ARG A 62 13.56 -5.12 -2.01
CA ARG A 62 14.58 -5.85 -2.78
C ARG A 62 15.99 -5.34 -2.48
N ALA A 63 16.96 -6.23 -2.66
CA ALA A 63 18.37 -5.83 -2.65
C ALA A 63 18.65 -4.78 -3.74
N ALA A 64 19.58 -3.87 -3.43
CA ALA A 64 20.05 -2.87 -4.38
C ALA A 64 20.76 -3.56 -5.57
N SER A 65 20.55 -3.03 -6.77
CA SER A 65 21.23 -3.42 -8.00
C SER A 65 22.11 -2.27 -8.52
N SER A 66 22.85 -2.51 -9.60
CA SER A 66 23.65 -1.46 -10.26
C SER A 66 22.83 -0.29 -10.80
N ASP A 67 21.54 -0.50 -11.04
CA ASP A 67 20.64 0.54 -11.57
C ASP A 67 20.14 1.51 -10.48
N ASP A 68 20.30 1.15 -9.21
CA ASP A 68 19.78 1.89 -8.05
C ASP A 68 20.71 3.01 -7.59
N VAL A 69 21.78 3.28 -8.34
CA VAL A 69 22.75 4.32 -8.02
C VAL A 69 22.17 5.68 -8.40
N VAL A 70 21.83 6.47 -7.38
CA VAL A 70 21.48 7.88 -7.51
C VAL A 70 22.76 8.70 -7.58
N THR A 71 22.91 9.51 -8.63
CA THR A 71 24.09 10.36 -8.85
C THR A 71 23.80 11.84 -8.62
N ALA A 72 22.53 12.25 -8.68
CA ALA A 72 22.13 13.62 -8.39
C ALA A 72 22.15 13.94 -6.89
N ASN A 73 22.40 15.21 -6.58
CA ASN A 73 22.39 15.70 -5.20
C ASN A 73 20.98 16.13 -4.76
N PHE A 74 20.42 15.41 -3.79
CA PHE A 74 19.10 15.70 -3.19
C PHE A 74 19.17 16.39 -1.82
N SER A 75 20.32 16.95 -1.42
CA SER A 75 20.52 17.54 -0.09
C SER A 75 19.53 18.65 0.25
N LEU A 76 19.01 19.37 -0.75
CA LEU A 76 18.00 20.43 -0.59
C LEU A 76 16.63 19.91 -0.12
N TYR A 77 16.37 18.62 -0.28
CA TYR A 77 15.09 17.98 0.09
C TYR A 77 15.12 17.41 1.52
N GLY A 78 16.27 17.49 2.19
CA GLY A 78 16.46 17.20 3.61
C GLY A 78 16.46 15.72 3.95
N GLY A 79 17.64 15.14 4.19
CA GLY A 79 17.78 13.81 4.82
C GLY A 79 17.17 12.65 4.03
N ILE A 80 17.11 12.75 2.69
CA ILE A 80 16.74 11.61 1.84
C ILE A 80 17.87 10.58 1.87
N HIS A 81 17.52 9.33 2.16
CA HIS A 81 18.44 8.21 2.22
C HIS A 81 18.70 7.66 0.82
N THR A 82 19.55 8.31 0.04
CA THR A 82 19.83 7.92 -1.36
C THR A 82 20.35 6.48 -1.50
N GLU A 83 20.92 5.90 -0.45
CA GLU A 83 21.33 4.50 -0.36
C GLU A 83 20.15 3.50 -0.28
N SER A 84 18.98 3.95 0.18
CA SER A 84 17.74 3.17 0.13
C SER A 84 17.05 3.29 -1.22
N ALA A 85 17.59 4.09 -2.15
CA ALA A 85 16.96 4.34 -3.43
C ALA A 85 16.85 3.06 -4.27
N ARG A 86 15.76 2.99 -5.04
CA ARG A 86 15.45 1.90 -5.94
C ARG A 86 14.90 2.47 -7.23
N TYR A 87 15.53 2.10 -8.33
CA TYR A 87 15.16 2.54 -9.66
C TYR A 87 13.78 2.02 -10.04
N LEU A 88 12.95 2.94 -10.52
CA LEU A 88 11.58 2.69 -10.95
C LEU A 88 11.44 2.73 -12.48
N GLY A 89 12.29 3.48 -13.18
CA GLY A 89 12.16 3.65 -14.63
C GLY A 89 12.76 4.94 -15.14
N THR A 90 12.65 5.14 -16.45
CA THR A 90 13.13 6.34 -17.14
C THR A 90 11.98 7.01 -17.87
N ARG A 91 11.94 8.34 -17.82
CA ARG A 91 11.01 9.15 -18.61
C ARG A 91 11.74 10.36 -19.19
N ALA A 92 11.68 10.51 -20.52
CA ALA A 92 12.26 11.66 -21.22
C ALA A 92 13.73 11.94 -20.84
N GLY A 93 14.53 10.89 -20.66
CA GLY A 93 15.94 10.98 -20.27
C GLY A 93 16.20 11.10 -18.77
N SER A 94 15.18 11.41 -17.95
CA SER A 94 15.31 11.44 -16.49
C SER A 94 15.15 10.04 -15.91
N LYS A 95 16.03 9.67 -14.98
CA LYS A 95 15.87 8.47 -14.15
C LYS A 95 14.97 8.78 -12.96
N ILE A 96 14.12 7.82 -12.62
CA ILE A 96 13.13 7.98 -11.55
C ILE A 96 13.38 6.88 -10.53
N PHE A 97 13.46 7.28 -9.26
CA PHE A 97 13.73 6.40 -8.13
C PHE A 97 12.68 6.57 -7.05
N VAL A 98 12.52 5.56 -6.22
CA VAL A 98 11.90 5.70 -4.90
C VAL A 98 12.95 5.49 -3.83
N SER A 99 12.86 6.23 -2.73
CA SER A 99 13.76 6.16 -1.59
C SER A 99 12.95 6.43 -0.31
N THR A 100 13.59 6.29 0.83
CA THR A 100 13.03 6.61 2.14
C THR A 100 13.71 7.84 2.75
N ARG A 101 13.03 8.42 3.74
CA ARG A 101 13.54 9.53 4.54
C ARG A 101 12.95 9.42 5.94
N ASP A 102 13.72 9.79 6.96
CA ASP A 102 13.18 10.00 8.29
C ASP A 102 12.56 11.39 8.44
N ALA A 103 11.31 11.44 8.88
CA ALA A 103 10.59 12.66 9.24
C ALA A 103 9.92 12.48 10.60
N ASN A 104 10.40 13.21 11.61
CA ASN A 104 9.86 13.15 12.98
C ASN A 104 9.85 11.75 13.62
N GLY A 105 10.83 10.91 13.27
CA GLY A 105 10.93 9.52 13.77
C GLY A 105 10.09 8.50 13.00
N GLU A 106 9.44 8.92 11.92
CA GLU A 106 8.73 8.04 10.98
C GLU A 106 9.46 7.97 9.64
N GLU A 107 9.55 6.78 9.07
CA GLU A 107 10.05 6.58 7.72
C GLU A 107 8.95 6.95 6.71
N ILE A 108 9.24 7.91 5.84
CA ILE A 108 8.36 8.34 4.74
C ILE A 108 8.97 8.00 3.38
N ILE A 109 8.11 7.91 2.37
CA ILE A 109 8.49 7.50 1.01
C ILE A 109 8.72 8.74 0.16
N CYS A 110 9.82 8.75 -0.59
CA CYS A 110 10.21 9.83 -1.48
C CYS A 110 10.29 9.35 -2.93
N LEU A 111 9.63 10.06 -3.84
CA LEU A 111 9.82 9.93 -5.28
C LEU A 111 10.91 10.90 -5.71
N LEU A 112 11.95 10.39 -6.38
CA LEU A 112 13.11 11.17 -6.82
C LEU A 112 13.17 11.19 -8.35
N ILE A 113 13.48 12.35 -8.92
CA ILE A 113 13.69 12.56 -10.35
C ILE A 113 15.11 13.07 -10.53
N GLU A 114 15.96 12.22 -11.09
CA GLU A 114 17.31 12.55 -11.50
C GLU A 114 17.28 12.99 -12.97
N PRO A 115 17.65 14.24 -13.27
CA PRO A 115 17.73 14.73 -14.64
C PRO A 115 18.84 13.95 -15.39
N GLY A 116 18.60 13.64 -16.66
CA GLY A 116 19.64 13.13 -17.55
C GLY A 116 20.56 14.27 -18.02
N ASP A 117 20.77 14.37 -19.32
CA ASP A 117 21.66 15.39 -19.92
C ASP A 117 21.07 16.82 -19.93
N THR A 118 19.93 17.06 -19.28
CA THR A 118 19.30 18.38 -19.24
C THR A 118 19.81 19.18 -18.05
N ALA A 119 19.95 20.50 -18.20
CA ALA A 119 20.37 21.42 -17.12
C ALA A 119 19.30 21.65 -16.02
N SER A 120 18.29 20.79 -15.94
CA SER A 120 17.22 20.89 -14.94
C SER A 120 17.76 20.45 -13.58
N PRO A 121 17.38 21.09 -12.46
CA PRO A 121 17.74 20.61 -11.13
C PRO A 121 17.02 19.28 -10.83
N PRO A 122 17.59 18.43 -9.95
CA PRO A 122 16.88 17.26 -9.45
C PRO A 122 15.63 17.67 -8.68
N ALA A 123 14.62 16.81 -8.69
CA ALA A 123 13.35 17.07 -8.02
C ALA A 123 12.94 15.88 -7.15
N ALA A 124 12.40 16.16 -5.96
CA ALA A 124 11.87 15.13 -5.09
C ALA A 124 10.58 15.57 -4.38
N GLY A 125 9.75 14.60 -4.04
CA GLY A 125 8.56 14.77 -3.21
C GLY A 125 8.41 13.59 -2.29
N CYS A 126 8.07 13.85 -1.03
CA CYS A 126 7.95 12.82 -0.02
C CYS A 126 6.59 12.88 0.67
N ALA A 127 6.04 11.73 1.01
CA ALA A 127 4.83 11.61 1.80
C ALA A 127 4.83 10.30 2.60
N GLY A 128 4.08 10.30 3.70
CA GLY A 128 3.80 9.08 4.45
C GLY A 128 2.87 8.15 3.68
N MET A 129 3.05 6.86 3.84
CA MET A 129 2.19 5.84 3.24
C MET A 129 0.93 5.68 4.09
N ARG A 130 -0.23 6.18 3.60
CA ARG A 130 -1.47 6.24 4.39
C ARG A 130 -2.43 5.08 4.14
N SER A 131 -2.59 4.68 2.88
CA SER A 131 -3.53 3.64 2.48
C SER A 131 -3.04 2.92 1.21
N GLY A 132 -3.58 1.72 0.97
CA GLY A 132 -3.32 0.98 -0.27
C GLY A 132 -4.13 1.46 -1.49
N HIS A 133 -5.01 2.45 -1.30
CA HIS A 133 -5.97 2.91 -2.31
C HIS A 133 -5.76 4.36 -2.74
N GLU A 134 -4.78 5.05 -2.16
CA GLU A 134 -4.42 6.42 -2.51
C GLU A 134 -2.99 6.44 -3.08
N PRO A 135 -2.69 7.34 -4.03
CA PRO A 135 -1.32 7.57 -4.43
C PRO A 135 -0.48 8.05 -3.25
N ILE A 136 0.78 7.61 -3.19
CA ILE A 136 1.72 8.00 -2.12
C ILE A 136 2.19 9.43 -2.38
N VAL A 137 2.74 9.68 -3.57
CA VAL A 137 3.26 11.00 -3.96
C VAL A 137 2.91 11.26 -5.42
N THR A 138 2.43 12.46 -5.71
CA THR A 138 2.33 12.99 -7.08
C THR A 138 3.24 14.21 -7.20
N LEU A 139 4.11 14.19 -8.21
CA LEU A 139 5.01 15.28 -8.57
C LEU A 139 4.65 15.80 -9.95
N SER A 140 4.73 17.11 -10.12
CA SER A 140 4.73 17.74 -11.44
C SER A 140 6.09 18.39 -11.65
N ASP A 141 6.70 18.14 -12.81
CA ASP A 141 7.93 18.84 -13.16
C ASP A 141 7.64 20.26 -13.67
N GLN A 142 8.71 21.02 -13.95
CA GLN A 142 8.59 22.40 -14.43
C GLN A 142 7.85 22.53 -15.77
N ALA A 143 7.72 21.45 -16.54
CA ALA A 143 6.96 21.41 -17.78
C ALA A 143 5.50 20.98 -17.56
N GLY A 144 5.05 20.88 -16.31
CA GLY A 144 3.69 20.46 -15.95
C GLY A 144 3.45 18.96 -16.14
N ARG A 145 4.51 18.17 -16.34
CA ARG A 145 4.37 16.73 -16.59
C ARG A 145 4.30 16.01 -15.25
N GLU A 146 3.19 15.32 -15.04
CA GLU A 146 2.93 14.66 -13.77
C GLU A 146 3.48 13.23 -13.72
N LEU A 147 3.98 12.84 -12.55
CA LEU A 147 4.35 11.48 -12.16
C LEU A 147 3.66 11.17 -10.84
N THR A 148 3.14 9.95 -10.70
CA THR A 148 2.54 9.50 -9.44
C THR A 148 3.12 8.15 -9.05
N LEU A 149 3.46 8.04 -7.77
CA LEU A 149 3.92 6.83 -7.10
C LEU A 149 2.73 6.23 -6.35
N VAL A 150 2.45 4.95 -6.57
CA VAL A 150 1.33 4.25 -5.95
C VAL A 150 1.78 3.02 -5.16
N PRO A 151 1.08 2.62 -4.08
CA PRO A 151 1.35 1.38 -3.37
C PRO A 151 1.18 0.14 -4.26
N ASP A 152 1.73 -1.00 -3.85
CA ASP A 152 1.59 -2.27 -4.60
C ASP A 152 0.13 -2.74 -4.73
N GLN A 153 -0.71 -2.38 -3.77
CA GLN A 153 -2.13 -2.75 -3.68
C GLN A 153 -3.05 -1.85 -4.47
N TYR A 154 -2.52 -0.76 -5.04
CA TYR A 154 -3.32 0.28 -5.66
C TYR A 154 -4.09 -0.26 -6.87
N ASP A 155 -5.38 0.06 -6.95
CA ASP A 155 -6.17 -0.28 -8.13
C ASP A 155 -5.82 0.68 -9.28
N THR A 156 -4.98 0.20 -10.19
CA THR A 156 -4.47 1.01 -11.30
C THR A 156 -5.51 1.27 -12.39
N ASN A 157 -6.67 0.60 -12.35
CA ASN A 157 -7.70 0.73 -13.37
C ASN A 157 -8.24 2.15 -13.44
N GLU A 158 -8.45 2.81 -12.30
CA GLU A 158 -8.95 4.19 -12.26
C GLU A 158 -7.95 5.17 -12.88
N LEU A 159 -6.67 5.05 -12.53
CA LEU A 159 -5.60 5.88 -13.14
C LEU A 159 -5.53 5.69 -14.65
N GLN A 160 -5.57 4.44 -15.11
CA GLN A 160 -5.52 4.15 -16.54
C GLN A 160 -6.76 4.66 -17.27
N ALA A 161 -7.95 4.53 -16.67
CA ALA A 161 -9.20 5.02 -17.24
C ALA A 161 -9.21 6.55 -17.43
N ILE A 162 -8.56 7.31 -16.54
CA ILE A 162 -8.43 8.77 -16.67
C ILE A 162 -7.20 9.21 -17.48
N GLY A 163 -6.48 8.26 -18.10
CA GLY A 163 -5.43 8.51 -19.09
C GLY A 163 -3.99 8.51 -18.56
N TRP A 164 -3.75 8.01 -17.35
CA TRP A 164 -2.39 7.77 -16.88
C TRP A 164 -1.76 6.58 -17.61
N THR A 165 -0.47 6.69 -17.92
CA THR A 165 0.29 5.58 -18.50
C THR A 165 1.22 4.97 -17.46
N LYS A 166 1.21 3.65 -17.33
CA LYS A 166 2.16 2.91 -16.49
C LYS A 166 3.59 3.02 -17.04
N ILE A 167 4.56 3.37 -16.19
CA ILE A 167 6.00 3.32 -16.48
C ILE A 167 6.60 2.04 -15.88
N SER A 168 6.24 1.74 -14.62
CA SER A 168 6.58 0.51 -13.92
C SER A 168 5.50 0.17 -12.90
N ASP A 169 5.69 -0.88 -12.10
CA ASP A 169 4.65 -1.41 -11.20
C ASP A 169 4.01 -0.37 -10.29
N ASN A 170 4.81 0.52 -9.72
CA ASN A 170 4.34 1.54 -8.80
C ASN A 170 4.38 2.96 -9.38
N LEU A 171 4.78 3.13 -10.65
CA LEU A 171 5.04 4.45 -11.23
C LEU A 171 4.19 4.71 -12.47
N PHE A 172 3.47 5.82 -12.46
CA PHE A 172 2.61 6.24 -13.57
C PHE A 172 2.93 7.68 -13.98
N ARG A 173 2.73 7.99 -15.26
CA ARG A 173 2.76 9.35 -15.80
C ARG A 173 1.37 9.86 -16.13
N GLY A 174 1.12 11.13 -15.83
CA GLY A 174 -0.14 11.80 -16.16
C GLY A 174 -0.28 12.05 -17.66
N ARG A 175 -1.48 12.47 -18.05
CA ARG A 175 -1.81 12.84 -19.43
C ARG A 175 -0.99 14.07 -19.86
N GLN A 176 -0.46 14.03 -21.08
CA GLN A 176 0.13 15.19 -21.77
C GLN A 176 -0.86 15.76 -22.76
#